data_AF-A0AAD9IW99-F1
#
_entry.id   AF-A0AAD9IW99-F1
#
_cell.length_a   1.000
_cell.length_b   1.000
_cell.length_c   1.000
_cell.angle_alpha   90.00
_cell.angle_beta   90.00
_cell.angle_gamma   90.00
#
_symmetry.space_group_name_H-M   'P 1'
#
loop_
_entity.id
_entity.type
_entity.pdbx_description
1 polymer ?
#
loop_
_entity_poly.entity_id
_entity_poly.type
_entity_poly.pdbx_seq_one_letter_code
_entity_poly.pdbx_strand_id
1 'polypeptide(L)'
;MSGAMWTVRDTKRNSSKKDLEVRNPDGDEYSPDYVFYMCIGIQQYLFENARIDNIFTDIYFEKFTGCLNELLTNYTVRLNAQGEIVCRIEEEHLWECKQLGAHSPYVLLNTLIYFNTRYFHLRSVDDHLHLSFSHIMKHWKKLNVTGSKTPSRSVYLRYYVPTQLGGDASGVKRRKEELPVFEQGENAENPLRCPVKLYEFYLSKCPESIKNRNDVFYLVPERSCVPDSPVWYSTQSLGAESMNKMLNRVRLVREIQEVQLQEVP
;
A
#
# COMPACT_ATOMS: atom_id res chain seq x y z
N MET A 1 7.29 -29.77 0.67
CA MET A 1 6.60 -29.30 1.89
C MET A 1 7.61 -29.33 3.02
N SER A 2 8.28 -28.22 3.29
CA SER A 2 9.19 -28.11 4.44
C SER A 2 8.37 -27.74 5.66
N GLY A 3 8.40 -28.58 6.69
CA GLY A 3 7.56 -28.45 7.88
C GLY A 3 8.07 -27.33 8.79
N ALA A 4 7.36 -26.20 8.81
CA ALA A 4 7.51 -25.22 9.88
C ALA A 4 6.92 -25.82 11.18
N MET A 5 7.70 -25.80 12.26
CA MET A 5 7.25 -26.27 13.57
C MET A 5 6.64 -25.09 14.34
N TRP A 6 5.32 -25.11 14.53
CA TRP A 6 4.60 -24.10 15.31
C TRP A 6 4.51 -24.56 16.76
N THR A 7 5.23 -23.93 17.68
CA THR A 7 5.10 -24.19 19.12
C THR A 7 4.77 -22.93 19.88
N VAL A 8 3.58 -22.87 20.49
CA VAL A 8 3.26 -21.88 21.53
C VAL A 8 3.69 -22.49 22.87
N ARG A 9 4.76 -21.98 23.46
CA ARG A 9 5.15 -22.32 24.84
C ARG A 9 4.90 -21.13 25.76
N ASP A 10 4.22 -21.40 26.87
CA ASP A 10 3.96 -20.44 27.93
C ASP A 10 5.19 -20.40 28.85
N THR A 11 6.16 -19.55 28.53
CA THR A 11 7.34 -19.35 29.38
C THR A 11 6.96 -18.43 30.55
N LYS A 12 6.70 -19.04 31.71
CA LYS A 12 6.67 -18.34 33.00
C LYS A 12 8.06 -17.76 33.32
N ARG A 13 8.37 -16.57 32.81
CA ARG A 13 9.42 -15.70 33.37
C ARG A 13 9.23 -14.25 32.92
N ASN A 14 8.54 -13.49 33.75
CA ASN A 14 8.70 -12.04 33.96
C ASN A 14 9.16 -11.20 32.74
N SER A 15 8.29 -11.09 31.73
CA SER A 15 8.36 -10.07 30.69
C SER A 15 6.97 -9.93 30.08
N SER A 16 6.45 -8.70 29.98
CA SER A 16 5.14 -8.40 29.41
C SER A 16 5.06 -8.52 27.88
N LYS A 17 6.01 -9.23 27.26
CA LYS A 17 6.04 -9.53 25.82
C LYS A 17 5.76 -11.02 25.61
N LYS A 18 4.64 -11.33 24.96
CA LYS A 18 4.45 -12.62 24.30
C LYS A 18 5.07 -12.48 22.91
N ASP A 19 6.36 -12.77 22.82
CA ASP A 19 7.09 -12.73 21.55
C ASP A 19 6.54 -13.82 20.62
N LEU A 20 6.30 -13.48 19.36
CA LEU A 20 5.95 -14.44 18.32
C LEU A 20 7.22 -15.26 18.02
N GLU A 21 7.39 -16.42 18.64
CA GLU A 21 8.54 -17.29 18.36
C GLU A 21 8.28 -18.11 17.10
N VAL A 22 8.78 -17.63 15.95
CA VAL A 22 8.84 -18.41 14.70
C VAL A 22 10.30 -18.73 14.42
N ARG A 23 10.68 -20.01 14.54
CA ARG A 23 12.05 -20.48 14.32
C ARG A 23 12.13 -21.41 13.12
N ASN A 24 13.22 -21.31 12.37
CA ASN A 24 13.51 -22.19 11.25
C ASN A 24 13.86 -23.62 11.76
N PRO A 25 13.97 -24.63 10.87
CA PRO A 25 14.34 -26.00 11.26
C PRO A 25 15.69 -26.10 11.97
N ASP A 26 16.59 -25.14 11.74
CA ASP A 26 17.91 -25.06 12.34
C ASP A 26 17.90 -24.38 13.73
N GLY A 27 16.77 -23.79 14.13
CA GLY A 27 16.56 -23.13 15.42
C GLY A 27 16.76 -21.61 15.41
N ASP A 28 17.15 -21.00 14.30
CA ASP A 28 17.33 -19.55 14.16
C ASP A 28 15.98 -18.83 13.95
N GLU A 29 15.94 -17.55 14.30
CA GLU A 29 14.77 -16.71 14.07
C GLU A 29 14.57 -16.42 12.58
N TYR A 30 13.33 -16.54 12.10
CA TYR A 30 13.01 -16.10 10.74
C TYR A 30 13.15 -14.58 10.65
N SER A 31 13.73 -14.10 9.55
CA SER A 31 13.75 -12.66 9.28
C SER A 31 12.32 -12.13 9.02
N PRO A 32 12.05 -10.85 9.31
CA PRO A 32 10.69 -10.30 9.25
C PRO A 32 9.98 -10.49 7.92
N ASP A 33 10.71 -10.40 6.79
CA ASP A 33 10.20 -10.66 5.44
C ASP A 33 9.78 -12.11 5.22
N TYR A 34 10.52 -13.08 5.76
CA TYR A 34 10.11 -14.49 5.68
C TYR A 34 8.85 -14.75 6.49
N VAL A 35 8.72 -14.14 7.67
CA VAL A 35 7.48 -14.23 8.46
C VAL A 35 6.31 -13.63 7.70
N PHE A 36 6.47 -12.44 7.14
CA PHE A 36 5.41 -11.81 6.34
C PHE A 36 5.06 -12.63 5.08
N TYR A 37 6.05 -13.18 4.39
CA TYR A 37 5.83 -14.09 3.25
C TYR A 37 5.00 -15.32 3.65
N MET A 38 5.25 -15.93 4.81
CA MET A 38 4.41 -17.01 5.33
C MET A 38 2.98 -16.54 5.62
N CYS A 39 2.79 -15.34 6.18
CA CYS A 39 1.46 -14.78 6.40
C CYS A 39 0.71 -14.54 5.08
N ILE A 40 1.39 -14.07 4.03
CA ILE A 40 0.82 -13.94 2.67
C ILE A 40 0.34 -15.31 2.18
N GLY A 41 1.16 -16.36 2.34
CA GLY A 41 0.78 -17.73 1.97
C GLY A 41 -0.42 -18.27 2.74
N ILE A 42 -0.53 -17.97 4.05
CA ILE A 42 -1.71 -18.31 4.85
C ILE A 42 -2.95 -17.60 4.31
N GLN A 43 -2.84 -16.30 4.03
CA GLN A 43 -3.96 -15.52 3.49
C GLN A 43 -4.38 -16.02 2.10
N GLN A 44 -3.42 -16.39 1.25
CA GLN A 44 -3.69 -17.00 -0.04
C GLN A 44 -4.45 -18.31 0.12
N TYR A 45 -3.98 -19.20 1.00
CA TYR A 45 -4.64 -20.47 1.28
C TYR A 45 -6.08 -20.27 1.77
N LEU A 46 -6.31 -19.32 2.69
CA LEU A 46 -7.65 -18.98 3.15
C LEU A 46 -8.55 -18.58 1.97
N PHE A 47 -8.07 -17.68 1.12
CA PHE A 47 -8.81 -17.21 -0.05
C PHE A 47 -9.13 -18.35 -1.04
N GLU A 48 -8.14 -19.17 -1.38
CA GLU A 48 -8.29 -20.31 -2.30
C GLU A 48 -9.30 -21.36 -1.77
N ASN A 49 -9.44 -21.45 -0.45
CA ASN A 49 -10.42 -22.31 0.21
C ASN A 49 -11.75 -21.58 0.54
N ALA A 50 -12.04 -20.48 -0.17
CA ALA A 50 -13.27 -19.70 -0.05
C ALA A 50 -13.56 -19.16 1.35
N ARG A 51 -12.52 -18.98 2.19
CA ARG A 51 -12.64 -18.25 3.45
C ARG A 51 -12.69 -16.76 3.15
N ILE A 52 -13.61 -16.07 3.83
CA ILE A 52 -13.75 -14.61 3.73
C ILE A 52 -12.83 -13.86 4.68
N ASP A 53 -12.20 -14.58 5.62
CA ASP A 53 -11.34 -13.99 6.65
C ASP A 53 -10.12 -13.32 6.02
N ASN A 54 -9.80 -12.12 6.50
CA ASN A 54 -8.57 -11.42 6.17
C ASN A 54 -7.73 -11.18 7.42
N ILE A 55 -6.61 -11.90 7.53
CA ILE A 55 -5.72 -11.88 8.70
C ILE A 55 -5.01 -10.53 8.88
N PHE A 56 -5.01 -9.68 7.86
CA PHE A 56 -4.33 -8.38 7.86
C PHE A 56 -5.27 -7.20 8.15
N THR A 57 -6.59 -7.38 8.01
CA THR A 57 -7.55 -6.28 8.09
C THR A 57 -8.72 -6.53 9.03
N ASP A 58 -9.06 -7.78 9.32
CA ASP A 58 -10.21 -8.08 10.17
C ASP A 58 -9.89 -7.84 11.65
N ILE A 59 -10.83 -7.24 12.36
CA ILE A 59 -10.70 -6.83 13.76
C ILE A 59 -10.33 -7.98 14.70
N TYR A 60 -10.73 -9.22 14.35
CA TYR A 60 -10.40 -10.42 15.14
C TYR A 60 -8.89 -10.69 15.19
N PHE A 61 -8.14 -10.21 14.20
CA PHE A 61 -6.69 -10.37 14.10
C PHE A 61 -5.91 -9.12 14.52
N GLU A 62 -6.55 -8.13 15.16
CA GLU A 62 -5.90 -6.88 15.56
C GLU A 62 -4.61 -7.11 16.36
N LYS A 63 -4.65 -8.01 17.35
CA LYS A 63 -3.47 -8.38 18.13
C LYS A 63 -2.36 -8.99 17.27
N PHE A 64 -2.72 -9.87 16.33
CA PHE A 64 -1.78 -10.48 15.40
C PHE A 64 -1.13 -9.42 14.51
N THR A 65 -1.93 -8.51 13.93
CA THR A 65 -1.40 -7.44 13.07
C THR A 65 -0.52 -6.45 13.85
N GLY A 66 -0.80 -6.22 15.13
CA GLY A 66 0.06 -5.45 16.03
C GLY A 66 1.43 -6.10 16.20
N CYS A 67 1.48 -7.38 16.58
CA CYS A 67 2.73 -8.12 16.73
C CYS A 67 3.50 -8.22 15.40
N LEU A 68 2.80 -8.48 14.29
CA LEU A 68 3.43 -8.50 12.96
C LEU A 68 4.03 -7.13 12.64
N ASN A 69 3.33 -6.03 12.89
CA ASN A 69 3.85 -4.70 12.62
C ASN A 69 5.10 -4.37 13.46
N GLU A 70 5.14 -4.76 14.73
CA GLU A 70 6.33 -4.61 15.57
C GLU A 70 7.54 -5.36 14.99
N LEU A 71 7.32 -6.59 14.50
CA LEU A 71 8.35 -7.38 13.83
C LEU A 71 8.86 -6.67 12.55
N LEU A 72 7.93 -6.17 11.73
CA LEU A 72 8.25 -5.53 10.45
C LEU A 72 8.90 -4.15 10.59
N THR A 73 8.67 -3.46 11.70
CA THR A 73 9.26 -2.13 11.96
C THR A 73 10.79 -2.17 11.98
N ASN A 74 11.39 -3.29 12.38
CA ASN A 74 12.84 -3.46 12.47
C ASN A 74 13.45 -4.06 11.20
N TYR A 75 12.68 -4.24 10.13
CA TYR A 75 13.19 -4.81 8.89
C TYR A 75 14.16 -3.84 8.19
N THR A 76 15.29 -4.37 7.76
CA THR A 76 16.25 -3.68 6.90
C THR A 76 16.39 -4.43 5.58
N VAL A 77 16.48 -3.67 4.48
CA VAL A 77 16.68 -4.24 3.14
C VAL A 77 17.98 -5.01 3.12
N ARG A 78 17.94 -6.23 2.58
CA ARG A 78 19.10 -7.12 2.45
C ARG A 78 19.57 -7.17 1.01
N LEU A 79 20.87 -7.00 0.82
CA LEU A 79 21.52 -7.11 -0.48
C LEU A 79 22.43 -8.34 -0.51
N ASN A 80 22.49 -9.04 -1.64
CA ASN A 80 23.46 -10.10 -1.86
C ASN A 80 24.85 -9.54 -2.21
N ALA A 81 25.84 -10.41 -2.44
CA ALA A 81 27.20 -10.00 -2.79
C ALA A 81 27.29 -9.25 -4.14
N GLN A 82 26.24 -9.34 -4.97
CA GLN A 82 26.10 -8.66 -6.26
C GLN A 82 25.36 -7.32 -6.14
N GLY A 83 24.89 -6.93 -4.94
CA GLY A 83 24.14 -5.70 -4.71
C GLY A 83 22.65 -5.82 -5.05
N GLU A 84 22.13 -7.02 -5.28
CA GLU A 84 20.72 -7.26 -5.62
C GLU A 84 19.90 -7.51 -4.35
N ILE A 85 18.64 -7.09 -4.39
CA ILE A 85 17.70 -7.23 -3.27
C ILE A 85 17.34 -8.69 -3.04
N VAL A 86 17.56 -9.15 -1.81
CA VAL A 86 17.16 -10.48 -1.32
C VAL A 86 15.78 -10.38 -0.69
N CYS A 87 14.72 -10.44 -1.51
CA CYS A 87 13.34 -10.22 -1.04
C CYS A 87 12.33 -11.38 -1.15
N ARG A 88 12.08 -12.13 -2.23
CA ARG A 88 10.92 -13.09 -2.35
C ARG A 88 9.51 -12.50 -2.33
N ILE A 89 9.19 -11.46 -1.57
CA ILE A 89 7.84 -10.86 -1.60
C ILE A 89 7.74 -9.96 -2.83
N GLU A 90 7.06 -10.46 -3.85
CA GLU A 90 6.79 -9.74 -5.10
C GLU A 90 5.35 -9.24 -5.13
N GLU A 91 5.10 -8.17 -5.89
CA GLU A 91 3.79 -7.56 -6.07
C GLU A 91 2.71 -8.60 -6.44
N GLU A 92 3.05 -9.55 -7.31
CA GLU A 92 2.12 -10.57 -7.79
C GLU A 92 1.50 -11.38 -6.65
N HIS A 93 2.29 -11.72 -5.62
CA HIS A 93 1.77 -12.46 -4.47
C HIS A 93 0.64 -11.71 -3.78
N LEU A 94 0.72 -10.37 -3.71
CA LEU A 94 -0.32 -9.57 -3.06
C LEU A 94 -1.60 -9.51 -3.92
N TRP A 95 -1.48 -9.55 -5.25
CA TRP A 95 -2.64 -9.68 -6.15
C TRP A 95 -3.30 -11.06 -6.03
N GLU A 96 -2.50 -12.12 -5.93
CA GLU A 96 -2.96 -13.50 -5.79
C GLU A 96 -3.72 -13.72 -4.47
N CYS A 97 -3.15 -13.24 -3.35
CA CYS A 97 -3.76 -13.35 -2.02
C CYS A 97 -4.77 -12.24 -1.68
N LYS A 98 -5.21 -11.46 -2.67
CA LYS A 98 -6.24 -10.41 -2.53
C LYS A 98 -5.89 -9.31 -1.53
N GLN A 99 -4.61 -9.03 -1.32
CA GLN A 99 -4.14 -7.87 -0.56
C GLN A 99 -3.92 -6.63 -1.43
N LEU A 100 -3.99 -6.79 -2.75
CA LEU A 100 -4.20 -5.70 -3.72
C LEU A 100 -5.49 -5.94 -4.50
N GLY A 101 -6.18 -4.85 -4.86
CA GLY A 101 -7.46 -4.83 -5.57
C GLY A 101 -8.52 -4.00 -4.87
N ALA A 102 -9.79 -4.32 -5.15
CA ALA A 102 -10.95 -3.61 -4.62
C ALA A 102 -11.95 -4.56 -3.94
N HIS A 103 -11.46 -5.65 -3.35
CA HIS A 103 -12.28 -6.73 -2.78
C HIS A 103 -12.95 -6.34 -1.46
N SER A 104 -12.36 -5.39 -0.73
CA SER A 104 -12.92 -4.78 0.47
C SER A 104 -12.41 -3.33 0.60
N PRO A 105 -13.02 -2.51 1.45
CA PRO A 105 -12.56 -1.13 1.67
C PRO A 105 -11.10 -1.06 2.14
N TYR A 106 -10.69 -1.97 3.03
CA TYR A 106 -9.32 -2.02 3.54
C TYR A 106 -8.31 -2.48 2.49
N VAL A 107 -8.67 -3.47 1.65
CA VAL A 107 -7.82 -3.92 0.53
C VAL A 107 -7.65 -2.79 -0.49
N LEU A 108 -8.71 -2.04 -0.78
CA LEU A 108 -8.62 -0.88 -1.68
C LEU A 108 -7.71 0.20 -1.12
N LEU A 109 -7.80 0.52 0.17
CA LEU A 109 -6.85 1.45 0.81
C LEU A 109 -5.42 0.94 0.73
N ASN A 110 -5.18 -0.35 0.99
CA ASN A 110 -3.86 -0.96 0.88
C ASN A 110 -3.29 -0.84 -0.54
N THR A 111 -4.16 -0.98 -1.54
CA THR A 111 -3.80 -0.85 -2.96
C THR A 111 -3.41 0.57 -3.33
N LEU A 112 -4.16 1.57 -2.83
CA LEU A 112 -3.81 2.97 -3.04
C LEU A 112 -2.52 3.35 -2.32
N ILE A 113 -2.30 2.85 -1.10
CA ILE A 113 -1.04 3.03 -0.37
C ILE A 113 0.10 2.44 -1.20
N TYR A 114 -0.02 1.20 -1.68
CA TYR A 114 0.98 0.57 -2.53
C TYR A 114 1.31 1.40 -3.77
N PHE A 115 0.32 1.85 -4.54
CA PHE A 115 0.56 2.68 -5.72
C PHE A 115 1.17 4.05 -5.38
N ASN A 116 0.70 4.70 -4.32
CA ASN A 116 1.22 5.99 -3.91
C ASN A 116 2.66 5.87 -3.37
N THR A 117 3.00 4.78 -2.68
CA THR A 117 4.38 4.49 -2.29
C THR A 117 5.25 4.22 -3.51
N ARG A 118 4.77 3.44 -4.48
CA ARG A 118 5.53 3.05 -5.67
C ARG A 118 5.78 4.19 -6.66
N TYR A 119 4.73 4.92 -7.01
CA TYR A 119 4.78 5.85 -8.15
C TYR A 119 4.86 7.31 -7.71
N PHE A 120 4.25 7.64 -6.57
CA PHE A 120 4.34 8.98 -5.98
C PHE A 120 5.47 9.11 -4.95
N HIS A 121 6.21 8.02 -4.73
CA HIS A 121 7.36 7.97 -3.82
C HIS A 121 7.01 8.46 -2.40
N LEU A 122 5.79 8.20 -1.93
CA LEU A 122 5.42 8.46 -0.54
C LEU A 122 6.04 7.39 0.34
N ARG A 123 7.00 7.76 1.19
CA ARG A 123 7.85 6.80 1.91
C ARG A 123 7.48 6.68 3.37
N SER A 124 7.04 7.76 3.99
CA SER A 124 6.78 7.85 5.43
C SER A 124 5.28 7.85 5.76
N VAL A 125 4.93 7.49 7.00
CA VAL A 125 3.55 7.62 7.48
C VAL A 125 3.08 9.07 7.31
N ASP A 126 3.94 10.04 7.60
CA ASP A 126 3.63 11.46 7.43
C ASP A 126 3.40 11.84 5.97
N ASP A 127 4.19 11.32 5.02
CA ASP A 127 3.99 11.59 3.58
C ASP A 127 2.59 11.16 3.14
N HIS A 128 2.16 9.97 3.61
CA HIS A 128 0.83 9.45 3.33
C HIS A 128 -0.26 10.26 4.05
N LEU A 129 -0.07 10.65 5.31
CA LEU A 129 -1.08 11.42 6.06
C LEU A 129 -1.22 12.86 5.59
N HIS A 130 -0.19 13.46 4.99
CA HIS A 130 -0.26 14.77 4.36
C HIS A 130 -0.83 14.74 2.92
N LEU A 131 -1.08 13.56 2.36
CA LEU A 131 -1.72 13.44 1.05
C LEU A 131 -3.20 13.87 1.14
N SER A 132 -3.66 14.57 0.12
CA SER A 132 -5.03 15.04 -0.04
C SER A 132 -5.55 14.76 -1.44
N PHE A 133 -6.87 14.64 -1.60
CA PHE A 133 -7.54 14.57 -2.90
C PHE A 133 -7.15 15.72 -3.83
N SER A 134 -6.98 16.93 -3.31
CA SER A 134 -6.59 18.11 -4.08
C SER A 134 -5.18 18.03 -4.67
N HIS A 135 -4.33 17.14 -4.16
CA HIS A 135 -2.98 16.93 -4.67
C HIS A 135 -2.93 16.01 -5.89
N ILE A 136 -4.01 15.27 -6.19
CA ILE A 136 -4.04 14.28 -7.26
C ILE A 136 -5.03 14.72 -8.35
N MET A 137 -4.51 14.97 -9.55
CA MET A 137 -5.33 15.37 -10.70
C MET A 137 -5.23 14.34 -11.83
N LYS A 138 -6.34 14.11 -12.53
CA LYS A 138 -6.41 13.25 -13.71
C LYS A 138 -5.97 14.02 -14.97
N HIS A 139 -5.03 13.46 -15.72
CA HIS A 139 -4.52 14.00 -16.97
C HIS A 139 -4.69 13.01 -18.13
N TRP A 140 -4.62 13.55 -19.35
CA TRP A 140 -4.71 12.81 -20.60
C TRP A 140 -3.50 13.17 -21.47
N LYS A 141 -2.81 12.18 -22.01
CA LYS A 141 -1.73 12.35 -22.98
C LYS A 141 -2.13 11.71 -24.30
N LYS A 142 -1.93 12.42 -25.41
CA LYS A 142 -2.09 11.83 -26.73
C LYS A 142 -0.88 10.96 -27.03
N LEU A 143 -1.11 9.70 -27.37
CA LEU A 143 -0.08 8.84 -27.93
C LEU A 143 -0.03 9.09 -29.44
N ASN A 144 1.06 9.68 -29.91
CA ASN A 144 1.34 9.77 -31.34
C ASN A 144 1.92 8.43 -31.80
N VAL A 145 1.05 7.43 -32.02
CA VAL A 145 1.46 6.18 -32.66
C VAL A 145 1.53 6.42 -34.16
N THR A 146 2.75 6.46 -34.71
CA THR A 146 2.99 6.57 -36.14
C THR A 146 2.31 5.39 -36.87
N GLY A 147 1.23 5.68 -37.61
CA GLY A 147 0.53 4.69 -38.45
C GLY A 147 -0.88 4.29 -38.00
N SER A 148 -1.37 4.71 -36.83
CA SER A 148 -2.77 4.48 -36.42
C SER A 148 -3.66 5.68 -36.76
N LYS A 149 -4.78 5.44 -37.46
CA LYS A 149 -5.80 6.47 -37.77
C LYS A 149 -6.68 6.84 -36.57
N THR A 150 -6.58 6.12 -35.45
CA THR A 150 -7.29 6.41 -34.22
C THR A 150 -6.34 7.02 -33.19
N PRO A 151 -6.57 8.27 -32.73
CA PRO A 151 -5.76 8.86 -31.68
C PRO A 151 -5.98 8.08 -30.38
N SER A 152 -5.01 7.24 -30.01
CA SER A 152 -4.98 6.59 -28.71
C SER A 152 -4.66 7.65 -27.65
N ARG A 153 -5.44 7.67 -26.57
CA ARG A 153 -5.24 8.58 -25.43
C ARG A 153 -4.90 7.72 -24.22
N SER A 154 -3.85 8.10 -23.51
CA SER A 154 -3.49 7.50 -22.24
C SER A 154 -3.87 8.40 -21.08
N VAL A 155 -4.43 7.81 -20.04
CA VAL A 155 -4.84 8.49 -18.82
C VAL A 155 -3.80 8.31 -17.72
N TYR A 156 -3.56 9.37 -16.94
CA TYR A 156 -2.61 9.36 -15.82
C TYR A 156 -3.20 10.08 -14.60
N LEU A 157 -2.85 9.62 -13.40
CA LEU A 157 -2.97 10.41 -12.19
C LEU A 157 -1.65 11.12 -11.94
N ARG A 158 -1.71 12.41 -11.65
CA ARG A 158 -0.55 13.23 -11.38
C ARG A 158 -0.60 13.76 -9.97
N TYR A 159 0.46 13.50 -9.20
CA TYR A 159 0.62 14.03 -7.87
C TYR A 159 1.39 15.35 -7.89
N TYR A 160 0.79 16.37 -7.29
CA TYR A 160 1.36 17.68 -7.09
C TYR A 160 1.76 17.84 -5.63
N VAL A 161 3.07 17.80 -5.37
CA VAL A 161 3.61 18.02 -4.02
C VAL A 161 3.23 19.44 -3.54
N PRO A 162 2.57 19.58 -2.38
CA PRO A 162 2.25 20.88 -1.82
C PRO A 162 3.55 21.64 -1.56
N THR A 163 3.67 22.82 -2.16
CA THR A 163 4.83 23.67 -1.89
C THR A 163 4.69 24.22 -0.48
N GLN A 164 5.66 23.91 0.40
CA GLN A 164 5.79 24.50 1.73
C GLN A 164 6.14 25.99 1.58
N LEU A 165 5.17 26.84 1.23
CA LEU A 165 5.38 28.28 1.06
C LEU A 165 4.36 29.04 1.90
N GLY A 166 4.75 29.32 3.14
CA GLY A 166 4.47 30.63 3.70
C GLY A 166 5.27 31.67 2.89
N GLY A 167 4.59 32.70 2.41
CA GLY A 167 5.21 33.88 1.80
C GLY A 167 5.02 34.02 0.28
N ASP A 168 4.17 34.98 -0.07
CA ASP A 168 4.16 35.79 -1.30
C ASP A 168 3.60 35.19 -2.60
N ALA A 169 2.37 35.63 -2.90
CA ALA A 169 1.52 35.26 -4.03
C ALA A 169 1.99 35.74 -5.42
N SER A 170 3.25 36.14 -5.61
CA SER A 170 3.74 36.75 -6.87
C SER A 170 4.61 35.81 -7.73
N GLY A 171 5.02 34.63 -7.24
CA GLY A 171 5.91 33.68 -7.96
C GLY A 171 5.26 32.39 -8.47
N VAL A 172 3.98 32.15 -8.18
CA VAL A 172 3.30 30.84 -8.25
C VAL A 172 3.30 30.20 -9.66
N LYS A 173 3.34 31.00 -10.73
CA LYS A 173 3.28 30.47 -12.11
C LYS A 173 4.62 29.92 -12.62
N ARG A 174 5.77 30.46 -12.20
CA ARG A 174 7.10 30.01 -12.68
C ARG A 174 7.64 28.79 -11.91
N ARG A 175 7.22 28.61 -10.66
CA ARG A 175 7.75 27.55 -9.78
C ARG A 175 7.04 26.19 -9.95
N LYS A 176 5.91 26.15 -10.69
CA LYS A 176 5.14 24.92 -10.97
C LYS A 176 5.83 24.00 -11.99
N GLU A 177 6.78 24.52 -12.77
CA GLU A 177 7.54 23.76 -13.78
C GLU A 177 8.74 23.00 -13.20
N GLU A 178 9.19 23.32 -11.99
CA GLU A 178 10.38 22.72 -11.36
C GLU A 178 10.07 21.66 -10.28
N LEU A 179 8.80 21.50 -9.88
CA LEU A 179 8.44 20.49 -8.90
C LEU A 179 8.38 19.11 -9.55
N PRO A 180 8.96 18.06 -8.93
CA PRO A 180 8.91 16.71 -9.47
C PRO A 180 7.46 16.30 -9.69
N VAL A 181 7.14 16.00 -10.94
CA VAL A 181 5.81 15.56 -11.35
C VAL A 181 5.81 14.04 -11.33
N PHE A 182 5.15 13.47 -10.33
CA PHE A 182 4.99 12.03 -10.22
C PHE A 182 3.71 11.57 -10.89
N GLU A 183 3.77 10.50 -11.67
CA GLU A 183 2.66 10.03 -12.50
C GLU A 183 2.37 8.54 -12.29
N GLN A 184 1.08 8.20 -12.19
CA GLN A 184 0.56 6.83 -12.24
C GLN A 184 -0.21 6.64 -13.54
N GLY A 185 0.31 5.82 -14.45
CA GLY A 185 -0.35 5.52 -15.72
C GLY A 185 -1.51 4.55 -15.57
N GLU A 186 -2.48 4.64 -16.48
CA GLU A 186 -3.49 3.60 -16.59
C GLU A 186 -2.89 2.28 -17.08
N ASN A 187 -3.40 1.18 -16.54
CA ASN A 187 -3.21 -0.15 -17.10
C ASN A 187 -4.41 -0.47 -18.00
N ALA A 188 -4.23 -0.30 -19.31
CA ALA A 188 -5.28 -0.59 -20.30
C ALA A 188 -5.51 -2.10 -20.50
N GLU A 189 -4.51 -2.92 -20.23
CA GLU A 189 -4.57 -4.38 -20.43
C GLU A 189 -5.33 -5.06 -19.28
N ASN A 190 -5.17 -4.55 -18.06
CA ASN A 190 -5.83 -5.09 -16.87
C ASN A 190 -6.51 -3.98 -16.05
N PRO A 191 -7.79 -3.66 -16.34
CA PRO A 191 -8.55 -2.65 -15.61
C PRO A 191 -8.70 -2.93 -14.11
N LEU A 192 -8.65 -4.20 -13.67
CA LEU A 192 -8.77 -4.57 -12.26
C LEU A 192 -7.49 -4.28 -11.45
N ARG A 193 -6.35 -4.10 -12.13
CA ARG A 193 -5.07 -3.71 -11.53
C ARG A 193 -4.65 -2.29 -11.92
N CYS A 194 -5.56 -1.53 -12.55
CA CYS A 194 -5.25 -0.21 -13.08
C CYS A 194 -5.30 0.85 -11.97
N PRO A 195 -4.20 1.58 -11.69
CA PRO A 195 -4.17 2.63 -10.66
C PRO A 195 -5.25 3.71 -10.87
N VAL A 196 -5.43 4.14 -12.12
CA VAL A 196 -6.47 5.12 -12.47
C VAL A 196 -7.87 4.61 -12.15
N LYS A 197 -8.18 3.35 -12.51
CA LYS A 197 -9.51 2.77 -12.30
C LYS A 197 -9.79 2.50 -10.83
N LEU A 198 -8.80 2.04 -10.08
CA LEU A 198 -8.93 1.81 -8.65
C LEU A 198 -9.08 3.11 -7.86
N TYR A 199 -8.41 4.18 -8.28
CA TYR A 199 -8.63 5.51 -7.72
C TYR A 199 -10.02 6.07 -8.06
N GLU A 200 -10.49 5.91 -9.32
CA GLU A 200 -11.86 6.28 -9.70
C GLU A 200 -12.90 5.52 -8.86
N PHE A 201 -12.68 4.23 -8.64
CA PHE A 201 -13.54 3.41 -7.80
C PHE A 201 -13.51 3.87 -6.34
N TYR A 202 -12.34 4.20 -5.80
CA TYR A 202 -12.21 4.79 -4.47
C TYR A 202 -13.03 6.07 -4.33
N LEU A 203 -12.89 7.02 -5.24
CA LEU A 203 -13.67 8.26 -5.26
C LEU A 203 -15.17 8.02 -5.33
N SER A 204 -15.61 6.97 -6.06
CA SER A 204 -17.03 6.63 -6.19
C SER A 204 -17.64 6.09 -4.89
N LYS A 205 -16.80 5.51 -4.01
CA LYS A 205 -17.20 4.96 -2.71
C LYS A 205 -17.01 5.92 -1.54
N CYS A 206 -16.45 7.11 -1.79
CA CYS A 206 -16.28 8.16 -0.79
C CYS A 206 -17.56 9.03 -0.67
N PRO A 207 -17.87 9.60 0.51
CA PRO A 207 -18.97 10.55 0.65
C PRO A 207 -18.76 11.80 -0.21
N GLU A 208 -19.79 12.37 -0.82
CA GLU A 208 -19.62 13.53 -1.73
C GLU A 208 -18.93 14.74 -1.07
N SER A 209 -19.15 14.93 0.24
CA SER A 209 -18.61 16.05 1.03
C SER A 209 -17.08 16.06 1.15
N ILE A 210 -16.39 14.94 0.91
CA ILE A 210 -14.93 14.84 1.07
C ILE A 210 -14.17 15.24 -0.20
N LYS A 211 -14.80 15.23 -1.38
CA LYS A 211 -14.10 15.43 -2.66
C LYS A 211 -13.45 16.81 -2.81
N ASN A 212 -13.96 17.79 -2.05
CA ASN A 212 -13.42 19.16 -2.02
C ASN A 212 -12.50 19.43 -0.83
N ARG A 213 -12.23 18.42 0.01
CA ARG A 213 -11.32 18.57 1.15
C ARG A 213 -9.87 18.57 0.67
N ASN A 214 -9.06 19.40 1.32
CA ASN A 214 -7.67 19.64 0.97
C ASN A 214 -6.68 19.04 2.01
N ASP A 215 -7.19 18.26 2.96
CA ASP A 215 -6.47 17.84 4.17
C ASP A 215 -6.57 16.34 4.44
N VAL A 216 -7.18 15.56 3.54
CA VAL A 216 -7.38 14.12 3.73
C VAL A 216 -7.38 13.39 2.39
N PHE A 217 -6.81 12.19 2.38
CA PHE A 217 -6.89 11.26 1.25
C PHE A 217 -7.37 9.88 1.67
N TYR A 218 -6.80 9.28 2.72
CA TYR A 218 -7.17 7.94 3.19
C TYR A 218 -8.28 8.02 4.23
N LEU A 219 -9.47 7.51 3.90
CA LEU A 219 -10.65 7.57 4.76
C LEU A 219 -10.85 6.27 5.53
N VAL A 220 -11.40 6.36 6.75
CA VAL A 220 -11.73 5.18 7.56
C VAL A 220 -12.90 4.41 6.93
N PRO A 221 -12.78 3.10 6.67
CA PRO A 221 -13.89 2.25 6.24
C PRO A 221 -15.08 2.23 7.20
N GLU A 222 -16.28 2.23 6.64
CA GLU A 222 -17.52 2.07 7.41
C GLU A 222 -17.73 0.61 7.82
N ARG A 223 -17.97 0.38 9.11
CA ARG A 223 -18.11 -0.99 9.65
C ARG A 223 -19.30 -1.76 9.08
N SER A 224 -20.35 -1.04 8.67
CA SER A 224 -21.59 -1.61 8.15
C SER A 224 -21.62 -1.69 6.63
N CYS A 225 -20.58 -1.24 5.92
CA CYS A 225 -20.58 -1.33 4.46
C CYS A 225 -20.46 -2.78 4.00
N VAL A 226 -21.12 -3.06 2.89
CA VAL A 226 -21.06 -4.33 2.17
C VAL A 226 -20.61 -4.05 0.73
N PRO A 227 -20.21 -5.07 -0.05
CA PRO A 227 -19.69 -4.85 -1.41
C PRO A 227 -20.57 -3.95 -2.30
N ASP A 228 -21.89 -4.12 -2.22
CA ASP A 228 -22.85 -3.36 -3.03
C ASP A 228 -23.19 -1.97 -2.46
N SER A 229 -22.68 -1.62 -1.27
CA SER A 229 -22.96 -0.31 -0.66
C SER A 229 -22.47 0.83 -1.57
N PRO A 230 -23.27 1.90 -1.75
CA PRO A 230 -22.86 3.04 -2.58
C PRO A 230 -21.69 3.81 -1.94
N VAL A 231 -21.59 3.79 -0.61
CA VAL A 231 -20.52 4.42 0.16
C VAL A 231 -19.85 3.35 1.00
N TRP A 232 -18.51 3.32 0.98
CA TRP A 232 -17.70 2.40 1.79
C TRP A 232 -16.92 3.11 2.90
N TYR A 233 -16.74 4.42 2.80
CA TYR A 233 -15.85 5.18 3.67
C TYR A 233 -16.61 6.28 4.41
N SER A 234 -16.12 6.57 5.62
CA SER A 234 -16.59 7.70 6.43
C SER A 234 -15.93 9.01 5.97
N THR A 235 -16.22 10.12 6.67
CA THR A 235 -15.52 11.40 6.49
C THR A 235 -14.27 11.54 7.37
N GLN A 236 -13.91 10.51 8.14
CA GLN A 236 -12.78 10.53 9.06
C GLN A 236 -11.49 10.09 8.36
N SER A 237 -10.36 10.71 8.72
CA SER A 237 -9.04 10.33 8.23
C SER A 237 -8.55 9.05 8.89
N LEU A 238 -7.87 8.19 8.12
CA LEU A 238 -7.22 6.98 8.63
C LEU A 238 -6.14 7.37 9.65
N GLY A 239 -6.14 6.70 10.81
CA GLY A 239 -5.17 6.98 11.87
C GLY A 239 -3.73 6.57 11.50
N ALA A 240 -2.76 7.24 12.12
CA ALA A 240 -1.33 6.98 11.92
C ALA A 240 -0.92 5.52 12.24
N GLU A 241 -1.52 4.91 13.25
CA GLU A 241 -1.24 3.52 13.61
C GLU A 241 -1.66 2.54 12.50
N SER A 242 -2.88 2.70 11.96
CA SER A 242 -3.38 1.88 10.85
C SER A 242 -2.54 2.10 9.60
N MET A 243 -2.20 3.37 9.29
CA MET A 243 -1.31 3.70 8.18
C MET A 243 0.05 3.03 8.33
N ASN A 244 0.66 3.09 9.52
CA ASN A 244 1.95 2.47 9.80
C ASN A 244 1.91 0.95 9.58
N LYS A 245 0.87 0.26 10.07
CA LYS A 245 0.67 -1.18 9.86
C LYS A 245 0.60 -1.55 8.38
N MET A 246 -0.14 -0.78 7.59
CA MET A 246 -0.30 -1.01 6.15
C MET A 246 0.98 -0.69 5.38
N LEU A 247 1.59 0.46 5.65
CA LEU A 247 2.80 0.92 4.99
C LEU A 247 4.01 0.02 5.28
N ASN A 248 4.17 -0.48 6.51
CA ASN A 248 5.26 -1.40 6.82
C ASN A 248 5.17 -2.69 6.01
N ARG A 249 3.96 -3.23 5.77
CA ARG A 249 3.79 -4.38 4.87
C ARG A 249 4.15 -4.04 3.43
N VAL A 250 3.72 -2.88 2.94
CA VAL A 250 4.03 -2.40 1.58
C VAL A 250 5.54 -2.24 1.36
N ARG A 251 6.28 -1.70 2.34
CA ARG A 251 7.74 -1.50 2.26
C ARG A 251 8.54 -2.80 2.11
N LEU A 252 7.96 -3.95 2.45
CA LEU A 252 8.61 -5.24 2.29
C LEU A 252 8.48 -5.84 0.88
N VAL A 253 7.68 -5.23 0.00
CA VAL A 253 7.50 -5.70 -1.37
C VAL A 253 8.72 -5.31 -2.21
N ARG A 254 9.29 -6.26 -2.96
CA ARG A 254 10.52 -6.10 -3.76
C ARG A 254 10.46 -4.85 -4.64
N GLU A 255 9.39 -4.67 -5.40
CA GLU A 255 9.22 -3.55 -6.33
C GLU A 255 9.21 -2.19 -5.62
N ILE A 256 8.80 -2.15 -4.35
CA ILE A 256 8.86 -0.94 -3.53
C ILE A 256 10.30 -0.67 -3.08
N GLN A 257 11.03 -1.71 -2.68
CA GLN A 257 12.42 -1.61 -2.26
C GLN A 257 13.33 -1.19 -3.42
N GLU A 258 13.09 -1.70 -4.62
CA GLU A 258 13.82 -1.32 -5.84
C GLU A 258 13.70 0.17 -6.13
N VAL A 259 12.47 0.71 -6.09
CA VAL A 259 12.22 2.14 -6.28
C VAL A 259 12.92 2.98 -5.21
N GLN A 260 12.89 2.54 -3.95
CA GLN A 260 13.52 3.27 -2.85
C GLN A 260 15.05 3.29 -2.92
N LEU A 261 15.66 2.24 -3.48
CA LEU A 261 17.11 2.13 -3.64
C LEU A 261 17.65 2.86 -4.87
N GLN A 262 16.90 2.94 -5.96
CA GLN A 262 17.31 3.65 -7.19
C GLN A 262 17.42 5.18 -7.00
N GLU A 263 16.84 5.72 -5.93
CA GLU A 263 16.86 7.16 -5.62
C GLU A 263 17.87 7.54 -4.51
N VAL A 264 18.75 6.64 -4.07
CA VAL A 264 19.87 7.00 -3.20
C VAL A 264 20.98 7.59 -4.09
N PRO A 265 21.33 8.89 -3.93
CA PRO A 265 22.33 9.55 -4.77
C PRO A 265 23.74 8.99 -4.62
#